data_AF-A0A9W9LLJ5-F1
#
_entry.id   AF-A0A9W9LLJ5-F1
#
_cell.length_a   1.000
_cell.length_b   1.000
_cell.length_c   1.000
_cell.angle_alpha   90.00
_cell.angle_beta   90.00
_cell.angle_gamma   90.00
#
_symmetry.space_group_name_H-M   'P 1'
#
loop_
_entity.id
_entity.type
_entity.pdbx_description
1 polymer ?
#
loop_
_entity_poly.entity_id
_entity_poly.type
_entity_poly.pdbx_seq_one_letter_code
_entity_poly.pdbx_strand_id
1 'polypeptide(L)'
;MGALTDDQGEMKGIGKYSQYTLADERISFPVAGISREHASTVPLAAAAVWPFLASRKPVSGYMRSSKDENAVDKIMGVAPTLQYVFDTIGNETSSSTASHALTEAGCLCTASKEDHELSAELFEKLPSWLESRLLNPSHLKLFKGLDSVPQGFQEHQDGKISAYKVVYEV
;
A
#
# COMPACT_ATOMS: atom_id res chain seq x y z
N MET A 1 -15.80 26.20 20.32
CA MET A 1 -15.81 25.99 18.85
C MET A 1 -15.29 24.58 18.64
N GLY A 2 -16.20 23.59 18.62
CA GLY A 2 -15.85 22.17 18.69
C GLY A 2 -15.64 21.58 17.30
N ALA A 3 -14.55 20.84 17.09
CA ALA A 3 -14.30 20.12 15.86
C ALA A 3 -15.31 18.97 15.71
N LEU A 4 -16.03 18.95 14.59
CA LEU A 4 -16.95 17.87 14.22
C LEU A 4 -16.14 16.73 13.63
N THR A 5 -15.81 15.74 14.44
CA THR A 5 -15.36 14.43 13.95
C THR A 5 -16.57 13.54 13.75
N ASP A 6 -16.56 12.70 12.71
CA ASP A 6 -17.55 11.63 12.59
C ASP A 6 -17.21 10.44 13.51
N ASP A 7 -18.08 9.44 13.55
CA ASP A 7 -17.92 8.25 14.42
C ASP A 7 -16.66 7.41 14.09
N GLN A 8 -15.92 7.76 13.02
CA GLN A 8 -14.66 7.14 12.61
C GLN A 8 -13.43 8.01 12.91
N GLY A 9 -13.62 9.19 13.51
CA GLY A 9 -12.56 10.12 13.87
C GLY A 9 -12.04 10.97 12.71
N GLU A 10 -12.71 10.98 11.56
CA GLU A 10 -12.36 11.86 10.44
C GLU A 10 -12.91 13.27 10.70
N MET A 11 -12.08 14.30 10.54
CA MET A 11 -12.53 15.68 10.65
C MET A 11 -13.40 16.03 9.44
N LYS A 12 -14.65 16.43 9.70
CA LYS A 12 -15.61 16.81 8.65
C LYS A 12 -15.04 17.97 7.82
N GLY A 13 -14.70 17.71 6.56
CA GLY A 13 -14.13 18.70 5.62
C GLY A 13 -12.62 18.61 5.41
N ILE A 14 -11.93 17.67 6.07
CA ILE A 14 -10.50 17.39 5.85
C ILE A 14 -10.40 15.90 5.52
N GLY A 15 -10.38 15.58 4.22
CA GLY A 15 -10.33 14.21 3.73
C GLY A 15 -9.88 14.16 2.27
N LYS A 16 -9.61 12.94 1.75
CA LYS A 16 -9.17 12.74 0.36
C LYS A 16 -10.33 12.76 -0.65
N TYR A 17 -11.57 12.66 -0.18
CA TYR A 17 -12.78 12.64 -1.02
C TYR A 17 -13.46 14.01 -1.04
N SER A 18 -12.74 15.02 -1.53
CA SER A 18 -13.22 16.39 -1.66
C SER A 18 -12.62 17.04 -2.91
N GLN A 19 -13.25 18.12 -3.40
CA GLN A 19 -12.69 18.90 -4.52
C GLN A 19 -11.40 19.65 -4.12
N TYR A 20 -11.26 19.97 -2.83
CA TYR A 20 -10.11 20.67 -2.27
C TYR A 20 -9.69 20.00 -0.98
N THR A 21 -8.39 19.82 -0.79
CA THR A 21 -7.80 19.28 0.44
C THR A 21 -6.52 20.04 0.77
N LEU A 22 -6.17 20.09 2.05
CA LEU A 22 -4.88 20.62 2.50
C LEU A 22 -3.90 19.45 2.54
N ALA A 23 -2.78 19.58 1.82
CA ALA A 23 -1.72 18.59 1.81
C ALA A 23 -0.45 19.18 2.44
N ASP A 24 0.20 18.40 3.29
CA ASP A 24 1.53 18.73 3.81
C ASP A 24 2.54 18.61 2.67
N GLU A 25 3.31 19.68 2.44
CA GLU A 25 4.28 19.76 1.35
C GLU A 25 5.37 18.68 1.45
N ARG A 26 5.69 18.21 2.66
CA ARG A 26 6.72 17.19 2.91
C ARG A 26 6.31 15.80 2.45
N ILE A 27 5.01 15.58 2.29
CA ILE A 27 4.41 14.35 1.77
C ILE A 27 3.68 14.62 0.44
N SER A 28 4.13 15.65 -0.27
CA SER A 28 3.66 16.00 -1.60
C SER A 28 4.85 15.99 -2.55
N PHE A 29 4.68 15.42 -3.75
CA PHE A 29 5.76 15.37 -4.74
C PHE A 29 5.23 15.77 -6.12
N PRO A 30 6.09 16.37 -6.97
CA PRO A 30 5.71 16.71 -8.32
C PRO A 30 5.49 15.44 -9.15
N VAL A 31 4.43 15.45 -9.94
CA VAL A 31 4.10 14.36 -10.86
C VAL A 31 4.51 14.79 -12.27
N ALA A 32 5.44 14.05 -12.87
CA ALA A 32 5.84 14.22 -14.27
C ALA A 32 5.74 12.88 -15.02
N GLY A 33 5.29 12.91 -16.27
CA GLY A 33 5.28 11.73 -17.15
C GLY A 33 4.18 10.67 -16.90
N ILE A 34 3.30 10.87 -15.91
CA ILE A 34 2.14 9.99 -15.65
C ILE A 34 0.86 10.80 -15.44
N SER A 35 -0.30 10.18 -15.66
CA SER A 35 -1.61 10.83 -15.45
C SER A 35 -1.90 11.04 -13.96
N ARG A 36 -2.79 11.98 -13.63
CA ARG A 36 -3.18 12.29 -12.24
C ARG A 36 -3.78 11.07 -11.54
N GLU A 37 -4.57 10.29 -12.28
CA GLU A 37 -5.24 9.08 -11.79
C GLU A 37 -4.20 8.05 -11.38
N HIS A 38 -3.17 7.82 -12.22
CA HIS A 38 -2.08 6.90 -11.90
C HIS A 38 -1.23 7.41 -10.75
N ALA A 39 -0.93 8.71 -10.71
CA ALA A 39 -0.15 9.31 -9.63
C ALA A 39 -0.83 9.13 -8.27
N SER A 40 -2.16 9.23 -8.20
CA SER A 40 -2.92 9.01 -6.95
C SER A 40 -2.77 7.60 -6.37
N THR A 41 -2.39 6.61 -7.18
CA THR A 41 -2.15 5.24 -6.72
C THR A 41 -0.83 5.07 -5.98
N VAL A 42 0.14 5.96 -6.16
CA VAL A 42 1.53 5.77 -5.73
C VAL A 42 1.72 5.98 -4.21
N PRO A 43 1.27 7.11 -3.60
CA PRO A 43 1.65 7.45 -2.23
C PRO A 43 1.36 6.35 -1.21
N LEU A 44 0.12 5.83 -1.20
CA LEU A 44 -0.29 4.83 -0.21
C LEU A 44 0.38 3.46 -0.46
N ALA A 45 0.56 3.05 -1.72
CA ALA A 45 1.26 1.79 -2.01
C ALA A 45 2.73 1.85 -1.61
N ALA A 46 3.40 2.96 -1.92
CA ALA A 46 4.80 3.14 -1.61
C ALA A 46 5.03 3.28 -0.10
N ALA A 47 4.16 4.01 0.60
CA ALA A 47 4.23 4.15 2.06
C ALA A 47 4.09 2.81 2.78
N ALA A 48 3.22 1.91 2.29
CA ALA A 48 3.02 0.60 2.91
C ALA A 48 4.28 -0.29 2.92
N VAL A 49 5.19 -0.12 1.95
CA VAL A 49 6.41 -0.95 1.83
C VAL A 49 7.68 -0.21 2.29
N TRP A 50 7.59 1.10 2.50
CA TRP A 50 8.74 1.95 2.77
C TRP A 50 9.50 1.63 4.07
N PRO A 51 8.86 1.35 5.22
CA PRO A 51 9.58 1.01 6.46
C PRO A 51 10.58 -0.12 6.25
N PHE A 52 10.21 -1.07 5.40
CA PHE A 52 11.05 -2.20 5.03
C PHE A 52 12.17 -1.81 4.05
N LEU A 53 11.87 -1.04 3.00
CA LEU A 53 12.90 -0.54 2.08
C LEU A 53 13.94 0.35 2.79
N ALA A 54 13.49 1.16 3.75
CA ALA A 54 14.31 2.04 4.57
C ALA A 54 15.25 1.24 5.50
N SER A 55 14.91 0.00 5.85
CA SER A 55 15.78 -0.87 6.66
C SER A 55 17.08 -1.29 5.94
N ARG A 56 17.21 -1.03 4.63
CA ARG A 56 18.38 -1.28 3.77
C ARG A 56 18.90 -2.73 3.81
N LYS A 57 18.08 -3.66 4.26
CA LYS A 57 18.42 -5.08 4.26
C LYS A 57 18.22 -5.65 2.85
N PRO A 58 19.06 -6.58 2.39
CA PRO A 58 18.87 -7.21 1.09
C PRO A 58 17.53 -7.96 1.07
N VAL A 59 16.71 -7.63 0.09
CA VAL A 59 15.36 -8.19 -0.07
C VAL A 59 15.35 -9.09 -1.29
N SER A 60 14.96 -10.36 -1.14
CA SER A 60 14.45 -11.17 -2.25
C SER A 60 12.96 -11.38 -2.03
N GLY A 61 12.13 -10.83 -2.92
CA GLY A 61 10.68 -10.99 -2.87
C GLY A 61 10.22 -12.24 -3.61
N TYR A 62 9.37 -13.05 -2.98
CA TYR A 62 8.66 -14.15 -3.64
C TYR A 62 7.16 -13.96 -3.43
N MET A 63 6.37 -13.95 -4.51
CA MET A 63 4.92 -13.73 -4.47
C MET A 63 4.20 -15.03 -4.82
N ARG A 64 3.26 -15.47 -3.96
CA ARG A 64 2.48 -16.70 -4.16
C ARG A 64 1.01 -16.48 -3.86
N SER A 65 0.17 -17.26 -4.52
CA SER A 65 -1.28 -17.32 -4.25
C SER A 65 -1.53 -17.95 -2.88
N SER A 66 -2.40 -17.34 -2.08
CA SER A 66 -2.85 -17.83 -0.77
C SER A 66 -3.67 -19.13 -0.84
N LYS A 67 -4.02 -19.60 -2.05
CA LYS A 67 -4.78 -20.84 -2.27
C LYS A 67 -3.90 -22.08 -2.47
N ASP A 68 -2.58 -21.94 -2.38
CA ASP A 68 -1.64 -23.05 -2.57
C ASP A 68 -1.31 -23.70 -1.22
N GLU A 69 -1.86 -24.89 -0.98
CA GLU A 69 -1.66 -25.65 0.27
C GLU A 69 -0.18 -26.01 0.52
N ASN A 70 0.65 -26.03 -0.53
CA ASN A 70 2.08 -26.33 -0.44
C ASN A 70 2.94 -25.06 -0.60
N ALA A 71 2.39 -23.88 -0.27
CA ALA A 71 3.08 -22.61 -0.44
C ALA A 71 4.42 -22.57 0.33
N VAL A 72 4.45 -23.06 1.57
CA VAL A 72 5.63 -23.02 2.44
C VAL A 72 6.78 -23.85 1.84
N ASP A 73 6.53 -25.09 1.47
CA ASP A 73 7.55 -25.98 0.89
C ASP A 73 8.13 -25.41 -0.41
N LYS A 74 7.29 -24.82 -1.25
CA LYS A 74 7.73 -24.18 -2.50
C LYS A 74 8.57 -22.94 -2.24
N ILE A 75 8.23 -22.14 -1.24
CA ILE A 75 9.01 -20.97 -0.81
C ILE A 75 10.37 -21.43 -0.28
N MET A 76 10.40 -22.40 0.63
CA MET A 76 11.65 -22.93 1.16
C MET A 76 12.53 -23.57 0.07
N GLY A 77 11.91 -24.20 -0.93
CA GLY A 77 12.64 -24.79 -2.06
C GLY A 77 13.36 -23.76 -2.94
N VAL A 78 12.85 -22.53 -3.05
CA VAL A 78 13.48 -21.47 -3.87
C VAL A 78 14.25 -20.43 -3.05
N ALA A 79 13.89 -20.26 -1.77
CA ALA A 79 14.46 -19.29 -0.85
C ALA A 79 14.68 -19.95 0.53
N PRO A 80 15.62 -20.91 0.65
CA PRO A 80 15.87 -21.63 1.90
C PRO A 80 16.44 -20.75 3.02
N THR A 81 16.94 -19.57 2.66
CA THR A 81 17.47 -18.57 3.61
C THR A 81 16.53 -17.36 3.73
N LEU A 82 15.23 -17.56 3.55
CA LEU A 82 14.26 -16.46 3.65
C LEU A 82 14.28 -15.86 5.07
N GLN A 83 14.54 -14.56 5.14
CA GLN A 83 14.62 -13.81 6.39
C GLN A 83 13.49 -12.79 6.56
N TYR A 84 12.73 -12.49 5.50
CA TYR A 84 11.72 -11.44 5.55
C TYR A 84 10.47 -11.88 4.81
N VAL A 85 9.31 -11.73 5.46
CA VAL A 85 8.01 -11.90 4.83
C VAL A 85 7.15 -10.67 5.12
N PHE A 86 6.51 -10.14 4.07
CA PHE A 86 5.55 -9.05 4.17
C PHE A 86 4.14 -9.61 4.02
N ASP A 87 3.40 -9.67 5.11
CA ASP A 87 2.02 -10.13 5.10
C ASP A 87 1.07 -8.94 4.91
N THR A 88 0.61 -8.74 3.68
CA THR A 88 -0.37 -7.70 3.32
C THR A 88 -1.82 -8.13 3.52
N ILE A 89 -2.06 -9.40 3.89
CA ILE A 89 -3.40 -9.91 4.20
C ILE A 89 -3.69 -9.66 5.68
N GLY A 90 -2.70 -9.92 6.55
CA GLY A 90 -2.74 -9.56 7.96
C GLY A 90 -3.82 -10.29 8.77
N ASN A 91 -4.05 -11.57 8.49
CA ASN A 91 -4.91 -12.43 9.31
C ASN A 91 -4.11 -13.60 9.94
N GLU A 92 -4.73 -14.28 10.91
CA GLU A 92 -4.06 -15.36 11.67
C GLU A 92 -3.48 -16.45 10.75
N THR A 93 -4.23 -16.86 9.73
CA THR A 93 -3.83 -17.89 8.78
C THR A 93 -2.67 -17.43 7.89
N SER A 94 -2.72 -16.21 7.35
CA SER A 94 -1.68 -15.67 6.47
C SER A 94 -0.39 -15.42 7.23
N SER A 95 -0.48 -14.89 8.45
CA SER A 95 0.67 -14.60 9.31
C SER A 95 1.33 -15.88 9.81
N SER A 96 0.54 -16.90 10.19
CA SER A 96 1.05 -18.22 10.58
C SER A 96 1.71 -18.97 9.42
N THR A 97 1.11 -18.92 8.23
CA THR A 97 1.72 -19.53 7.04
C THR A 97 3.02 -18.82 6.66
N ALA A 98 3.04 -17.49 6.75
CA ALA A 98 4.22 -16.67 6.48
C ALA A 98 5.36 -16.96 7.47
N SER A 99 5.06 -17.11 8.76
CA SER A 99 6.09 -17.36 9.77
C SER A 99 6.76 -18.72 9.60
N HIS A 100 6.03 -19.76 9.16
CA HIS A 100 6.62 -21.07 8.87
C HIS A 100 7.61 -21.06 7.70
N ALA A 101 7.58 -20.05 6.83
CA ALA A 101 8.55 -19.90 5.74
C ALA A 101 9.83 -19.16 6.15
N LEU A 102 9.90 -18.63 7.38
CA LEU A 102 11.06 -17.89 7.88
C LEU A 102 12.10 -18.83 8.51
N THR A 103 13.36 -18.45 8.37
CA THR A 103 14.46 -19.00 9.17
C THR A 103 14.45 -18.47 10.62
N GLU A 104 15.20 -19.09 11.54
CA GLU A 104 15.18 -18.74 12.99
C GLU A 104 15.52 -17.27 13.31
N ALA A 105 16.16 -16.54 12.39
CA ALA A 105 16.49 -15.11 12.51
C ALA A 105 15.60 -14.19 11.65
N GLY A 106 14.47 -14.72 11.15
CA GLY A 106 13.58 -14.02 10.24
C GLY A 106 12.64 -13.00 10.91
N CYS A 107 12.14 -12.06 10.13
CA CYS A 107 11.22 -11.01 10.56
C CYS A 107 9.93 -11.07 9.71
N LEU A 108 8.80 -11.23 10.40
CA LEU A 108 7.47 -11.06 9.82
C LEU A 108 7.05 -9.60 9.99
N CYS A 109 6.77 -8.92 8.89
CA CYS A 109 6.29 -7.55 8.90
C CYS A 109 4.81 -7.53 8.50
N THR A 110 3.98 -6.92 9.35
CA THR A 110 2.60 -6.56 9.05
C THR A 110 2.54 -5.05 8.82
N ALA A 111 1.60 -4.58 8.01
CA ALA A 111 1.40 -3.14 7.84
C ALA A 111 0.85 -2.54 9.16
N SER A 112 1.60 -1.65 9.82
CA SER A 112 1.16 -0.94 11.03
C SER A 112 1.05 0.58 10.82
N LYS A 113 0.35 1.25 11.73
CA LYS A 113 -0.03 2.67 11.62
C LYS A 113 1.07 3.62 12.13
N GLU A 114 2.10 3.11 12.80
CA GLU A 114 3.14 3.92 13.47
C GLU A 114 4.23 4.48 12.55
N ASP A 115 4.20 4.20 11.23
CA ASP A 115 5.32 4.49 10.32
C ASP A 115 5.32 5.90 9.67
N HIS A 116 4.48 6.83 10.15
CA HIS A 116 4.27 8.13 9.50
C HIS A 116 5.53 9.02 9.41
N GLU A 117 6.49 8.88 10.33
CA GLU A 117 7.72 9.69 10.35
C GLU A 117 8.74 9.30 9.25
N LEU A 118 8.62 8.11 8.66
CA LEU A 118 9.53 7.64 7.60
C LEU A 118 9.16 8.18 6.21
N SER A 119 7.99 8.82 6.05
CA SER A 119 7.42 9.14 4.73
C SER A 119 8.14 10.24 3.95
N ALA A 120 8.85 11.19 4.57
CA ALA A 120 9.47 12.29 3.83
C ALA A 120 10.57 11.81 2.86
N GLU A 121 11.49 10.94 3.31
CA GLU A 121 12.56 10.40 2.46
C GLU A 121 12.00 9.58 1.28
N LEU A 122 10.89 8.88 1.50
CA LEU A 122 10.19 8.17 0.44
C LEU A 122 9.73 9.14 -0.64
N PHE A 123 9.04 10.20 -0.24
CA PHE A 123 8.37 11.11 -1.16
C PHE A 123 9.37 11.96 -1.96
N GLU A 124 10.56 12.21 -1.42
CA GLU A 124 11.69 12.78 -2.18
C GLU A 124 12.20 11.86 -3.31
N LYS A 125 12.17 10.53 -3.11
CA LYS A 125 12.68 9.55 -4.08
C LYS A 125 11.66 9.19 -5.16
N LEU A 126 10.37 9.26 -4.85
CA LEU A 126 9.28 8.82 -5.73
C LEU A 126 9.33 9.42 -7.15
N PRO A 127 9.56 10.73 -7.37
CA PRO A 127 9.66 11.28 -8.72
C PRO A 127 10.71 10.58 -9.59
N SER A 128 11.91 10.38 -9.04
CA SER A 128 13.02 9.73 -9.77
C SER A 128 12.71 8.27 -10.10
N TRP A 129 12.00 7.57 -9.22
CA TRP A 129 11.63 6.16 -9.39
C TRP A 129 10.51 5.97 -10.42
N LEU A 130 9.57 6.91 -10.47
CA LEU A 130 8.54 6.95 -11.51
C LEU A 130 9.14 7.26 -12.88
N GLU A 131 10.04 8.24 -12.96
CA GLU A 131 10.68 8.65 -14.22
C GLU A 131 11.58 7.54 -14.78
N SER A 132 12.39 6.90 -13.94
CA SER A 132 13.26 5.78 -14.33
C SER A 132 12.50 4.45 -14.54
N ARG A 133 11.19 4.42 -14.29
CA ARG A 133 10.34 3.21 -14.28
C ARG A 133 10.80 2.12 -13.31
N LEU A 134 11.56 2.50 -12.28
CA LEU A 134 11.85 1.62 -11.15
C LEU A 134 10.57 1.32 -10.35
N LEU A 135 9.63 2.27 -10.32
CA LEU A 135 8.31 2.12 -9.75
C LEU A 135 7.25 2.42 -10.82
N ASN A 136 6.32 1.48 -11.02
CA ASN A 136 5.19 1.67 -11.94
C ASN A 136 3.89 1.85 -11.13
N PRO A 137 3.04 2.83 -11.49
CA PRO A 137 1.71 2.96 -10.91
C PRO A 137 0.87 1.69 -11.06
N SER A 138 -0.06 1.47 -10.11
CA SER A 138 -0.94 0.31 -10.16
C SER A 138 -1.98 0.42 -11.27
N HIS A 139 -2.47 -0.72 -11.77
CA HIS A 139 -3.69 -0.74 -12.59
C HIS A 139 -4.84 -0.10 -11.81
N LEU A 140 -5.66 0.70 -12.51
CA LEU A 140 -6.75 1.43 -11.89
C LEU A 140 -8.11 1.08 -12.50
N LYS A 141 -9.13 1.11 -11.66
CA LYS A 141 -10.53 1.21 -12.04
C LYS A 141 -11.00 2.62 -11.72
N LEU A 142 -11.37 3.36 -12.75
CA LEU A 142 -11.76 4.76 -12.62
C LEU A 142 -13.27 4.89 -12.39
N PHE A 143 -13.64 5.61 -11.35
CA PHE A 143 -14.98 6.16 -11.19
C PHE A 143 -14.96 7.68 -11.36
N LYS A 144 -16.09 8.25 -11.78
CA LYS A 144 -16.21 9.69 -12.05
C LYS A 144 -17.09 10.36 -11.02
N GLY A 145 -16.62 11.49 -10.50
CA GLY A 145 -17.31 12.31 -9.52
C GLY A 145 -17.32 11.72 -8.11
N LEU A 146 -17.47 12.60 -7.12
CA LEU A 146 -17.51 12.21 -5.70
C LEU A 146 -18.74 11.36 -5.36
N ASP A 147 -19.83 11.48 -6.12
CA ASP A 147 -21.05 10.68 -5.91
C ASP A 147 -20.83 9.18 -6.12
N SER A 148 -19.76 8.80 -6.80
CA SER A 148 -19.37 7.40 -7.03
C SER A 148 -18.54 6.80 -5.89
N VAL A 149 -18.12 7.59 -4.89
CA VAL A 149 -17.32 7.13 -3.75
C VAL A 149 -17.98 5.95 -3.02
N PRO A 150 -19.28 6.01 -2.65
CA PRO A 150 -19.96 4.89 -2.00
C PRO A 150 -19.92 3.59 -2.82
N GLN A 151 -19.99 3.67 -4.15
CA GLN A 151 -19.92 2.49 -5.02
C GLN A 151 -18.57 1.78 -4.88
N GLY A 152 -17.45 2.51 -4.87
CA GLY A 152 -16.13 1.90 -4.72
C GLY A 152 -15.92 1.27 -3.34
N PHE A 153 -16.44 1.88 -2.28
CA PHE A 153 -16.46 1.24 -0.95
C PHE A 153 -17.28 -0.03 -0.92
N GLN A 154 -18.45 -0.05 -1.58
CA GLN A 154 -19.26 -1.25 -1.68
C GLN A 154 -18.54 -2.36 -2.45
N GLU A 155 -17.87 -2.05 -3.56
CA GLU A 155 -17.08 -3.06 -4.30
C GLU A 155 -15.94 -3.64 -3.46
N HIS A 156 -15.31 -2.83 -2.61
CA HIS A 156 -14.30 -3.31 -1.66
C HIS A 156 -14.91 -4.27 -0.63
N GLN A 157 -16.03 -3.88 -0.01
CA GLN A 157 -16.74 -4.70 0.99
C GLN A 157 -17.25 -6.01 0.38
N ASP A 158 -17.72 -5.98 -0.87
CA ASP A 158 -18.18 -7.15 -1.63
C ASP A 158 -17.01 -8.07 -2.07
N GLY A 159 -15.76 -7.71 -1.82
CA GLY A 159 -14.58 -8.47 -2.23
C GLY A 159 -14.35 -8.50 -3.74
N LYS A 160 -14.92 -7.55 -4.49
CA LYS A 160 -14.83 -7.49 -5.97
C LYS A 160 -13.50 -6.90 -6.47
N ILE A 161 -12.78 -6.19 -5.59
CA ILE A 161 -11.50 -5.57 -5.93
C ILE A 161 -10.39 -6.63 -5.88
N SER A 162 -9.72 -6.84 -7.03
CA SER A 162 -8.59 -7.75 -7.13
C SER A 162 -7.57 -7.22 -8.13
N ALA A 163 -6.33 -7.03 -7.69
CA ALA A 163 -5.20 -6.59 -8.51
C ALA A 163 -5.35 -5.21 -9.20
N TYR A 164 -6.21 -4.33 -8.69
CA TYR A 164 -6.31 -2.93 -9.13
C TYR A 164 -6.64 -1.99 -7.97
N LYS A 165 -6.39 -0.69 -8.16
CA LYS A 165 -6.84 0.37 -7.26
C LYS A 165 -8.08 1.06 -7.81
N VAL A 166 -9.05 1.34 -6.95
CA VAL A 166 -10.16 2.23 -7.28
C VAL A 166 -9.68 3.68 -7.19
N VAL A 167 -9.91 4.46 -8.23
CA VAL A 167 -9.53 5.88 -8.32
C VAL A 167 -10.76 6.69 -8.71
N TYR A 168 -10.89 7.88 -8.13
CA TYR A 168 -11.99 8.80 -8.40
C TYR A 168 -11.48 10.03 -9.16
N GLU A 169 -12.01 10.27 -10.35
CA GLU A 169 -11.79 11.49 -11.15
C GLU A 169 -12.76 12.56 -10.65
N VAL A 170 -12.24 13.66 -10.10
CA VAL A 170 -13.00 14.76 -9.47
C VAL A 170 -12.62 16.09 -10.09
#